data_AF-X1YV59-F1
#
_entry.id   AF-X1YV59-F1
#
_cell.length_a   1.000
_cell.length_b   1.000
_cell.length_c   1.000
_cell.angle_alpha   90.00
_cell.angle_beta   90.00
_cell.angle_gamma   90.00
#
_symmetry.space_group_name_H-M   'P 1'
#
loop_
_entity.id
_entity.type
_entity.pdbx_description
1 polymer ?
#
loop_
_entity_poly.entity_id
_entity_poly.type
_entity_poly.pdbx_seq_one_letter_code
_entity_poly.pdbx_strand_id
1 'polypeptide(L)'
;MERQMQMQNYMRELQMSMQLARARDLFHWFGSFYALTLVGGVAGFMKQKSPKFLAPLVPLTFIFGYQYDMAYGSKMDRIRNDARYILDEQVSMLDLPKSLPSLAVLDERRQKK
;
A
#
# COMPACT_ATOMS: atom_id res chain seq x y z
N MET A 1 -0.10 34.56 0.05
CA MET A 1 -1.08 33.58 -0.45
C MET A 1 -0.45 32.62 -1.46
N GLU A 2 0.14 33.10 -2.57
CA GLU A 2 0.75 32.23 -3.59
C GLU A 2 1.86 31.31 -3.05
N ARG A 3 2.77 31.83 -2.22
CA ARG A 3 3.82 31.01 -1.57
C ARG A 3 3.29 29.85 -0.73
N GLN A 4 2.18 30.04 0.00
CA GLN A 4 1.61 28.99 0.84
C GLN A 4 0.96 27.89 -0.01
N MET A 5 0.26 28.27 -1.09
CA MET A 5 -0.31 27.31 -2.04
C MET A 5 0.79 26.52 -2.77
N GLN A 6 1.86 27.19 -3.20
CA GLN A 6 3.02 26.53 -3.81
C GLN A 6 3.66 25.52 -2.85
N MET A 7 3.86 25.90 -1.58
CA MET A 7 4.39 24.97 -0.58
C MET A 7 3.48 23.77 -0.35
N GLN A 8 2.14 23.95 -0.31
CA GLN A 8 1.21 22.83 -0.18
C GLN A 8 1.26 21.88 -1.38
N ASN A 9 1.30 22.42 -2.60
CA ASN A 9 1.41 21.61 -3.81
C ASN A 9 2.74 20.84 -3.85
N TYR A 10 3.84 21.50 -3.50
CA TYR A 10 5.15 20.87 -3.42
C TYR A 10 5.18 19.74 -2.39
N MET A 11 4.61 19.94 -1.19
CA MET A 11 4.52 18.88 -0.18
C MET A 11 3.68 17.69 -0.66
N ARG A 12 2.59 17.94 -1.40
CA ARG A 12 1.77 16.88 -2.02
C ARG A 12 2.57 16.11 -3.07
N GLU A 13 3.30 16.80 -3.94
CA GLU A 13 4.16 16.19 -4.96
C GLU A 13 5.27 15.35 -4.31
N LEU A 14 5.92 15.86 -3.26
CA LEU A 14 6.90 15.12 -2.47
C LEU A 14 6.31 13.86 -1.84
N GLN A 15 5.12 13.94 -1.25
CA GLN A 15 4.48 12.77 -0.67
C GLN A 15 4.19 11.70 -1.74
N MET A 16 3.70 12.11 -2.92
CA MET A 16 3.45 11.17 -4.02
C MET A 16 4.75 10.58 -4.58
N SER A 17 5.79 11.39 -4.76
CA SER A 17 7.08 10.92 -5.27
C SER A 17 7.74 9.93 -4.31
N MET A 18 7.66 10.18 -3.00
CA MET A 18 8.14 9.27 -1.96
C MET A 18 7.36 7.95 -1.94
N GLN A 19 6.04 7.97 -2.13
CA GLN A 19 5.24 6.74 -2.24
C GLN A 19 5.67 5.89 -3.45
N LEU A 20 5.87 6.52 -4.60
CA LEU A 20 6.32 5.83 -5.81
C LEU A 20 7.75 5.29 -5.65
N ALA A 21 8.66 6.07 -5.06
CA ALA A 21 10.01 5.64 -4.76
C ALA A 21 10.02 4.41 -3.82
N ARG A 22 9.19 4.43 -2.76
CA ARG A 22 9.02 3.29 -1.85
C ARG A 22 8.50 2.05 -2.57
N ALA A 23 7.52 2.20 -3.46
CA ALA A 23 7.00 1.07 -4.22
C ALA A 23 8.07 0.43 -5.11
N ARG A 24 8.91 1.24 -5.77
CA ARG A 24 10.03 0.76 -6.59
C ARG A 24 11.09 0.05 -5.76
N ASP A 25 11.49 0.64 -4.64
CA ASP A 25 12.45 0.03 -3.72
C ASP A 25 11.96 -1.34 -3.22
N LEU A 26 10.70 -1.41 -2.76
CA LEU A 26 10.10 -2.66 -2.31
C LEU A 26 10.01 -3.71 -3.43
N PHE A 27 9.69 -3.31 -4.66
CA PHE A 27 9.68 -4.21 -5.81
C PHE A 27 11.06 -4.82 -6.08
N HIS A 28 12.12 -4.02 -6.05
CA HIS A 28 13.49 -4.52 -6.25
C HIS A 28 13.96 -5.41 -5.10
N TRP A 29 13.68 -5.01 -3.86
CA TRP A 29 13.97 -5.82 -2.69
C TRP A 29 13.26 -7.18 -2.76
N PHE A 30 11.94 -7.18 -3.00
CA PHE A 30 11.15 -8.41 -3.11
C PHE A 30 11.54 -9.26 -4.33
N GLY A 31 11.90 -8.61 -5.45
CA GLY A 31 12.38 -9.28 -6.66
C GLY A 31 13.61 -10.15 -6.42
N SER A 32 14.46 -9.78 -5.47
CA SER A 32 15.63 -10.59 -5.08
C SER A 32 15.21 -11.92 -4.44
N PHE A 33 14.22 -11.90 -3.54
CA PHE A 33 13.65 -13.11 -2.92
C PHE A 33 12.87 -13.96 -3.94
N TYR A 34 12.14 -13.31 -4.83
CA TYR A 34 11.43 -13.98 -5.92
C TYR A 34 12.40 -14.74 -6.83
N ALA A 35 13.48 -14.09 -7.26
CA ALA A 35 14.51 -14.70 -8.09
C ALA A 35 15.18 -15.89 -7.39
N LEU A 36 15.54 -15.75 -6.10
CA LEU A 36 16.12 -16.84 -5.32
C LEU A 36 15.17 -18.04 -5.22
N THR A 37 13.89 -17.77 -4.94
CA THR A 37 12.86 -18.82 -4.84
C THR A 37 12.62 -19.50 -6.18
N LEU A 38 12.66 -18.73 -7.28
CA LEU A 38 12.52 -19.27 -8.63
C LEU A 38 13.66 -20.23 -8.97
N VAL A 39 14.91 -19.81 -8.74
CA VAL A 39 16.08 -20.65 -8.99
C VAL A 39 16.04 -21.91 -8.12
N GLY A 40 15.78 -21.76 -6.82
CA GLY A 40 15.69 -22.90 -5.89
C GLY A 40 14.55 -23.86 -6.23
N GLY A 41 13.37 -23.34 -6.57
CA GLY A 41 12.21 -24.13 -6.96
C GLY A 41 12.43 -24.91 -8.26
N VAL A 42 13.00 -24.26 -9.28
CA VAL A 42 13.33 -24.91 -10.57
C VAL A 42 14.40 -25.97 -10.37
N ALA A 43 15.47 -25.69 -9.62
CA ALA A 43 16.51 -26.68 -9.33
C ALA A 43 15.94 -27.91 -8.57
N GLY A 44 15.07 -27.67 -7.57
CA GLY A 44 14.38 -28.73 -6.84
C GLY A 44 13.46 -29.57 -7.73
N PHE A 45 12.70 -28.92 -8.61
CA PHE A 45 11.87 -29.58 -9.62
C PHE A 45 12.71 -30.42 -10.59
N MET A 46 13.83 -29.88 -11.10
CA MET A 46 14.70 -30.62 -12.02
C MET A 46 15.29 -31.87 -11.39
N LYS A 47 15.66 -31.83 -10.10
CA LYS A 47 16.27 -32.93 -9.36
C LYS A 47 15.28 -34.02 -8.95
N GLN A 48 14.10 -33.64 -8.43
CA GLN A 48 13.12 -34.60 -7.90
C GLN A 48 11.92 -34.84 -8.80
N LYS A 49 11.80 -34.11 -9.91
CA LYS A 49 10.66 -34.13 -10.85
C LYS A 49 9.30 -33.93 -10.18
N SER A 50 9.28 -33.27 -9.02
CA SER A 50 8.07 -33.06 -8.22
C SER A 50 7.62 -31.60 -8.29
N PRO A 51 6.39 -31.31 -8.73
CA PRO A 51 5.90 -29.93 -8.88
C PRO A 51 5.77 -29.17 -7.57
N LYS A 52 5.81 -29.86 -6.41
CA LYS A 52 5.74 -29.23 -5.08
C LYS A 52 6.82 -28.16 -4.85
N PHE A 53 7.97 -28.27 -5.50
CA PHE A 53 9.06 -27.30 -5.39
C PHE A 53 8.71 -25.95 -6.05
N LEU A 54 7.72 -25.93 -6.95
CA LEU A 54 7.23 -24.71 -7.59
C LEU A 54 6.02 -24.12 -6.86
N ALA A 55 5.44 -24.83 -5.89
CA ALA A 55 4.24 -24.38 -5.19
C ALA A 55 4.37 -22.98 -4.55
N PRO A 56 5.51 -22.59 -3.94
CA PRO A 56 5.68 -21.24 -3.41
C PRO A 56 5.68 -20.14 -4.48
N LEU A 57 6.04 -20.46 -5.73
CA LEU A 57 6.12 -19.47 -6.81
C LEU A 57 4.75 -18.93 -7.18
N VAL A 58 3.67 -19.73 -7.04
CA VAL A 58 2.33 -19.28 -7.38
C VAL A 58 1.94 -18.04 -6.57
N PRO A 59 1.83 -18.07 -5.22
CA PRO A 59 1.48 -16.88 -4.45
C PRO A 59 2.52 -15.76 -4.58
N LEU A 60 3.81 -16.10 -4.66
CA LEU A 60 4.86 -15.09 -4.83
C LEU A 60 4.75 -14.33 -6.16
N THR A 61 4.30 -14.98 -7.23
CA THR A 61 4.10 -14.33 -8.55
C THR A 61 2.96 -13.32 -8.48
N PHE A 62 1.86 -13.64 -7.80
CA PHE A 62 0.76 -12.69 -7.60
C PHE A 62 1.23 -11.45 -6.84
N ILE A 63 2.01 -11.63 -5.77
CA ILE A 63 2.56 -10.52 -4.99
C ILE A 63 3.54 -9.72 -5.86
N PHE A 64 4.45 -10.38 -6.59
CA PHE A 64 5.43 -9.71 -7.45
C PHE A 64 4.75 -8.88 -8.55
N GLY A 65 3.73 -9.42 -9.21
CA GLY A 65 2.93 -8.72 -10.21
C GLY A 65 2.18 -7.51 -9.62
N TYR A 66 1.63 -7.65 -8.42
CA TYR A 66 1.02 -6.53 -7.70
C TYR A 66 2.03 -5.41 -7.40
N GLN A 67 3.22 -5.76 -6.92
CA GLN A 67 4.29 -4.80 -6.64
C GLN A 67 4.79 -4.12 -7.93
N TYR A 68 4.88 -4.87 -9.03
CA TYR A 68 5.21 -4.32 -10.33
C TYR A 68 4.19 -3.26 -10.79
N ASP A 69 2.90 -3.57 -10.73
CA ASP A 69 1.84 -2.62 -11.12
C ASP A 69 1.79 -1.40 -10.17
N MET A 70 2.17 -1.56 -8.91
CA MET A 70 2.37 -0.44 -7.98
C MET A 70 3.56 0.46 -8.33
N ALA A 71 4.68 -0.12 -8.75
CA ALA A 71 5.95 0.59 -8.97
C ALA A 71 6.05 1.22 -10.37
N TYR A 72 5.49 0.55 -11.38
CA TYR A 72 5.66 0.86 -12.80
C TYR A 72 4.35 0.89 -13.59
N GLY A 73 3.29 0.29 -13.06
CA GLY A 73 1.99 0.25 -13.72
C GLY A 73 1.05 1.37 -13.30
N SER A 74 -0.25 1.14 -13.46
CA SER A 74 -1.30 2.14 -13.22
C SER A 74 -2.00 1.96 -11.86
N LYS A 75 -1.54 1.01 -11.02
CA LYS A 75 -2.19 0.75 -9.73
C LYS A 75 -2.28 1.99 -8.85
N MET A 76 -1.24 2.83 -8.82
CA MET A 76 -1.23 4.05 -8.03
C MET A 76 -2.27 5.07 -8.50
N ASP A 77 -2.49 5.15 -9.83
CA ASP A 77 -3.52 6.01 -10.39
C ASP A 77 -4.92 5.48 -10.06
N ARG A 78 -5.12 4.16 -10.12
CA ARG A 78 -6.39 3.54 -9.70
C ARG A 78 -6.69 3.80 -8.23
N ILE A 79 -5.71 3.65 -7.35
CA ILE A 79 -5.85 3.96 -5.91
C ILE A 79 -6.18 5.44 -5.71
N ARG A 80 -5.53 6.35 -6.45
CA ARG A 80 -5.82 7.78 -6.37
C ARG A 80 -7.25 8.10 -6.82
N ASN A 81 -7.72 7.48 -7.89
CA ASN A 81 -9.08 7.66 -8.38
C ASN A 81 -10.13 7.10 -7.41
N ASP A 82 -9.85 5.93 -6.84
CA ASP A 82 -10.72 5.33 -5.81
C ASP A 82 -10.78 6.20 -4.55
N ALA A 83 -9.64 6.75 -4.11
CA ALA A 83 -9.59 7.70 -2.99
C ALA A 83 -10.40 8.98 -3.26
N ARG A 84 -10.39 9.49 -4.50
CA ARG A 84 -11.24 10.63 -4.90
C ARG A 84 -12.71 10.25 -4.84
N TYR A 85 -13.07 9.11 -5.42
CA TYR A 85 -14.44 8.61 -5.40
C TYR A 85 -14.96 8.43 -3.97
N ILE A 86 -14.14 7.94 -3.04
CA ILE A 86 -14.51 7.81 -1.62
C ILE A 86 -14.80 9.19 -1.00
N LEU A 87 -13.99 10.21 -1.30
CA LEU A 87 -14.19 11.57 -0.78
C LEU A 87 -15.45 12.24 -1.34
N ASP A 88 -15.76 11.99 -2.62
CA ASP A 88 -16.86 12.65 -3.32
C ASP A 88 -18.20 11.95 -3.06
N GLU A 89 -18.22 10.61 -3.08
CA GLU A 89 -19.45 9.80 -3.12
C GLU A 89 -19.66 8.93 -1.86
N GLN A 90 -18.60 8.64 -1.11
CA GLN A 90 -18.67 7.73 0.06
C GLN A 90 -18.16 8.38 1.33
N VAL A 91 -18.33 9.69 1.49
CA VAL A 91 -17.79 10.42 2.65
C VAL A 91 -18.30 9.87 3.99
N SER A 92 -19.51 9.29 4.00
CA SER A 92 -20.07 8.62 5.19
C SER A 92 -19.27 7.40 5.65
N MET A 93 -18.45 6.78 4.78
CA MET A 93 -17.52 5.70 5.16
C MET A 93 -16.35 6.21 6.03
N LEU A 94 -16.14 7.53 6.06
CA LEU A 94 -15.10 8.17 6.85
C LEU A 94 -15.60 8.61 8.24
N ASP A 95 -16.89 8.43 8.52
CA ASP A 95 -17.48 8.79 9.80
C ASP A 95 -16.89 7.95 10.94
N LEU A 96 -16.53 8.62 12.03
CA LEU A 96 -16.02 7.96 13.21
C LEU A 96 -17.15 7.12 13.86
N PRO A 97 -16.90 5.84 14.23
CA PRO A 97 -17.91 4.96 14.81
C PRO A 97 -18.56 5.49 16.10
N LYS A 98 -17.86 6.39 16.80
CA LYS A 98 -18.38 7.19 17.91
C LYS A 98 -18.05 8.64 17.61
N SER A 99 -19.04 9.53 17.71
CA SER A 99 -18.80 10.97 17.76
C SER A 99 -17.70 11.26 18.78
N LEU A 100 -16.75 12.13 18.44
CA LEU A 100 -15.75 12.63 19.39
C LEU A 100 -16.48 12.97 20.71
N PRO A 101 -16.09 12.37 21.86
CA PRO A 101 -16.71 12.71 23.12
C PRO A 101 -16.54 14.21 23.29
N SER A 102 -17.66 14.93 23.41
CA SER A 102 -17.62 16.36 23.70
C SER A 102 -16.82 16.57 24.99
N LEU A 103 -16.22 17.76 25.14
CA LEU A 103 -15.49 18.10 26.38
C LEU A 103 -16.34 17.80 27.63
N ALA A 104 -17.65 18.01 27.56
CA ALA A 104 -18.60 17.66 28.62
C ALA A 104 -18.57 16.16 29.00
N VAL A 105 -18.50 15.24 28.03
CA VAL A 105 -18.40 13.80 28.28
C VAL A 105 -17.02 13.41 28.85
N LEU A 106 -15.96 14.13 28.45
CA LEU A 106 -14.62 13.94 28.99
C LEU A 106 -14.53 14.42 30.44
N ASP A 107 -15.17 15.54 30.76
CA ASP A 107 -15.20 16.12 32.10
C ASP A 107 -16.06 15.29 33.06
N GLU A 108 -17.21 14.76 32.62
CA GLU A 108 -18.00 13.79 33.39
C GLU A 108 -17.21 12.52 33.73
N ARG A 109 -16.39 12.01 32.79
CA ARG A 109 -15.54 10.84 33.04
C ARG A 109 -14.38 11.13 33.99
N ARG A 110 -13.87 12.37 34.04
CA ARG A 110 -12.88 12.77 35.05
C ARG A 110 -13.50 12.89 36.44
N GLN A 111 -14.75 13.33 36.54
CA GLN A 111 -15.45 13.47 37.82
C GLN A 111 -15.93 12.13 38.40
N LYS A 112 -16.09 11.09 37.57
CA LYS A 112 -16.46 9.73 38.01
C LYS A 112 -15.26 8.82 38.38
N LYS A 113 -14.05 9.38 38.47
CA LYS A 113 -12.84 8.70 38.95
C LYS A 113 -12.50 9.18 40.36
#